data_AF-A0A2G5T0T8-F1
#
_entry.id   AF-A0A2G5T0T8-F1
#
_cell.length_a   1.000
_cell.length_b   1.000
_cell.length_c   1.000
_cell.angle_alpha   90.00
_cell.angle_beta   90.00
_cell.angle_gamma   90.00
#
_symmetry.space_group_name_H-M   'P 1'
#
loop_
_entity.id
_entity.type
_entity.pdbx_description
1 polymer ?
#
loop_
_entity_poly.entity_id
_entity_poly.type
_entity_poly.pdbx_seq_one_letter_code
_entity_poly.pdbx_strand_id
1 'polypeptide(L)'
;MVERTKLLIQLSFFDIEYLGSFPDIRVTAARLEKALNHISLLQFLYKEDISEWTRKTYLYLLDLFSTILAHEITKKSQYMTNYSPENKVEPICVCFKKVVQKLVSVSREVFETQQDWSATNKVSFSFYIVGILEEEIDSIIEKVEEMNSEARDMSLDRSAMQATKVILTELDAYLQEKCLESAVESGNLESLRSLAATIVKHNKRLERVVALY
;
A
#
# COMPACT_ATOMS: atom_id res chain seq x y z
N MET A 1 5.75 32.67 -16.37
CA MET A 1 5.02 31.39 -16.52
C MET A 1 5.48 30.33 -15.54
N VAL A 2 6.79 30.11 -15.39
CA VAL A 2 7.39 29.11 -14.47
C VAL A 2 6.88 29.22 -13.02
N GLU A 3 6.84 30.41 -12.42
CA GLU A 3 6.38 30.59 -11.02
C GLU A 3 4.91 30.20 -10.82
N ARG A 4 4.04 30.55 -11.78
CA ARG A 4 2.62 30.18 -11.73
C ARG A 4 2.44 28.66 -11.79
N THR A 5 3.21 27.96 -12.62
CA THR A 5 3.18 26.50 -12.72
C THR A 5 3.67 25.84 -11.43
N LYS A 6 4.76 26.33 -10.83
CA LYS A 6 5.26 25.83 -9.54
C LYS A 6 4.22 25.96 -8.43
N LEU A 7 3.53 27.10 -8.37
CA LEU A 7 2.52 27.38 -7.36
C LEU A 7 1.29 26.49 -7.53
N LEU A 8 0.86 26.21 -8.77
CA LEU A 8 -0.21 25.26 -9.06
C LEU A 8 0.13 23.82 -8.66
N ILE A 9 1.38 23.39 -8.87
CA ILE A 9 1.85 22.09 -8.39
C ILE A 9 1.81 22.04 -6.87
N GLN A 10 2.40 23.02 -6.18
CA GLN A 10 2.39 23.07 -4.71
C GLN A 10 0.97 23.01 -4.15
N LEU A 11 0.02 23.74 -4.75
CA LEU A 11 -1.39 23.68 -4.35
C LEU A 11 -2.04 22.31 -4.62
N SER A 12 -1.64 21.62 -5.68
CA SER A 12 -2.18 20.30 -6.05
C SER A 12 -1.75 19.18 -5.11
N PHE A 13 -0.65 19.36 -4.38
CA PHE A 13 -0.10 18.39 -3.43
C PHE A 13 -0.01 18.92 -1.99
N PHE A 14 -0.60 20.08 -1.70
CA PHE A 14 -0.45 20.75 -0.40
C PHE A 14 -0.91 19.88 0.77
N ASP A 15 -1.97 19.10 0.58
CA ASP A 15 -2.55 18.27 1.64
C ASP A 15 -2.00 16.83 1.67
N ILE A 16 -1.05 16.49 0.79
CA ILE A 16 -0.62 15.10 0.62
C ILE A 16 0.05 14.54 1.88
N GLU A 17 0.84 15.37 2.58
CA GLU A 17 1.55 15.00 3.81
C GLU A 17 0.59 14.63 4.96
N TYR A 18 -0.65 15.12 4.90
CA TYR A 18 -1.66 14.89 5.94
C TYR A 18 -2.59 13.70 5.63
N LEU A 19 -2.45 13.07 4.46
CA LEU A 19 -3.35 11.99 4.04
C LEU A 19 -3.27 10.76 4.95
N GLY A 20 -2.09 10.43 5.47
CA GLY A 20 -1.93 9.33 6.43
C GLY A 20 -2.61 9.59 7.78
N SER A 21 -2.96 10.84 8.11
CA SER A 21 -3.57 11.18 9.39
C SER A 21 -5.10 11.01 9.40
N PHE A 22 -5.73 10.73 8.26
CA PHE A 22 -7.17 10.52 8.22
C PHE A 22 -7.55 9.16 8.83
N PRO A 23 -8.64 9.11 9.62
CA PRO A 23 -9.11 7.87 10.22
C PRO A 23 -9.86 6.98 9.21
N ASP A 24 -10.43 7.55 8.15
CA ASP A 24 -11.17 6.81 7.13
C ASP A 24 -10.29 6.54 5.90
N ILE A 25 -9.94 5.27 5.70
CA ILE A 25 -9.14 4.75 4.59
C ILE A 25 -9.72 5.16 3.23
N ARG A 26 -11.05 5.29 3.09
CA ARG A 26 -11.72 5.68 1.83
C ARG A 26 -11.39 7.12 1.44
N VAL A 27 -11.34 8.00 2.43
CA VAL A 27 -10.99 9.41 2.21
C VAL A 27 -9.53 9.51 1.75
N THR A 28 -8.65 8.75 2.39
CA THR A 28 -7.24 8.65 2.00
C THR A 28 -7.09 8.14 0.57
N ALA A 29 -7.76 7.04 0.21
CA ALA A 29 -7.70 6.44 -1.13
C ALA A 29 -8.19 7.38 -2.24
N ALA A 30 -9.34 8.05 -2.05
CA ALA A 30 -9.89 8.97 -3.04
C ALA A 30 -8.97 10.20 -3.26
N ARG A 31 -8.34 10.70 -2.20
CA ARG A 31 -7.38 11.81 -2.30
C ARG A 31 -6.08 11.40 -2.96
N LEU A 32 -5.57 10.21 -2.67
CA LEU A 32 -4.40 9.63 -3.34
C LEU A 32 -4.65 9.49 -4.85
N GLU A 33 -5.81 9.00 -5.27
CA GLU A 33 -6.17 8.90 -6.69
C GLU A 33 -6.22 10.29 -7.36
N LYS A 34 -6.80 11.28 -6.68
CA LYS A 34 -6.80 12.66 -7.18
C LYS A 34 -5.38 13.20 -7.32
N ALA A 35 -4.53 13.05 -6.31
CA ALA A 35 -3.14 13.51 -6.36
C ALA A 35 -2.34 12.81 -7.48
N LEU A 36 -2.58 11.52 -7.71
CA LEU A 36 -1.99 10.78 -8.81
C LEU A 36 -2.40 11.32 -10.18
N ASN A 37 -3.62 11.82 -10.37
CA ASN A 37 -3.96 12.46 -11.64
C ASN A 37 -3.12 13.72 -11.93
N HIS A 38 -2.58 14.37 -10.89
CA HIS A 38 -1.67 15.50 -11.02
C HIS A 38 -0.20 15.06 -11.20
N ILE A 39 0.18 13.82 -10.85
CA ILE A 39 1.57 13.35 -11.05
C ILE A 39 1.94 13.24 -12.52
N SER A 40 0.98 12.94 -13.39
CA SER A 40 1.18 12.92 -14.85
C SER A 40 1.55 14.30 -15.40
N LEU A 41 1.00 15.37 -14.83
CA LEU A 41 1.38 16.74 -15.20
C LEU A 41 2.82 17.04 -14.77
N LEU A 42 3.21 16.63 -13.57
CA LEU A 42 4.60 16.73 -13.08
C LEU A 42 5.57 15.94 -13.94
N GLN A 43 5.18 14.74 -14.39
CA GLN A 43 5.98 13.92 -15.29
C GLN A 43 6.19 14.61 -16.64
N PHE A 44 5.13 15.19 -17.21
CA PHE A 44 5.22 15.97 -18.45
C PHE A 44 6.20 17.14 -18.28
N LEU A 45 6.06 17.90 -17.19
CA LEU A 45 6.96 19.02 -16.88
C LEU A 45 8.40 18.58 -16.63
N TYR A 46 8.60 17.40 -16.03
CA TYR A 46 9.93 16.82 -15.87
C TYR A 46 10.61 16.60 -17.22
N LYS A 47 9.88 16.08 -18.23
CA LYS A 47 10.41 15.78 -19.56
C LYS A 47 10.66 17.05 -20.41
N GLU A 48 9.83 18.08 -20.25
CA GLU A 48 9.90 19.30 -21.07
C GLU A 48 10.84 20.38 -20.53
N ASP A 49 10.91 20.54 -19.20
CA ASP A 49 11.70 21.59 -18.54
C ASP A 49 12.38 20.97 -17.31
N ILE A 50 13.55 20.33 -17.56
CA ILE A 50 14.36 19.59 -16.59
C ILE A 50 14.99 20.58 -15.59
N SER A 51 14.16 21.21 -14.78
CA SER A 51 14.61 21.99 -13.64
C SER A 51 14.89 21.05 -12.47
N GLU A 52 15.96 21.33 -11.74
CA GLU A 52 16.31 20.58 -10.53
C GLU A 52 15.14 20.57 -9.52
N TRP A 53 14.34 21.63 -9.50
CA TRP A 53 13.14 21.74 -8.68
C TRP A 53 12.09 20.69 -9.10
N THR A 54 11.75 20.60 -10.38
CA THR A 54 10.74 19.64 -10.88
C THR A 54 11.16 18.20 -10.57
N ARG A 55 12.45 17.89 -10.74
CA ARG A 55 13.02 16.58 -10.42
C ARG A 55 12.92 16.25 -8.94
N LYS A 56 13.33 17.16 -8.06
CA LYS A 56 13.27 16.96 -6.60
C LYS A 56 11.83 16.80 -6.12
N THR A 57 10.91 17.66 -6.60
CA THR A 57 9.49 17.58 -6.24
C THR A 57 8.87 16.27 -6.70
N TYR A 58 9.16 15.81 -7.92
CA TYR A 58 8.66 14.55 -8.42
C TYR A 58 9.11 13.36 -7.56
N LEU A 59 10.41 13.25 -7.27
CA LEU A 59 10.95 12.16 -6.44
C LEU A 59 10.40 12.20 -5.01
N TYR A 60 10.29 13.39 -4.42
CA TYR A 60 9.71 13.59 -3.09
C TYR A 60 8.26 13.09 -3.01
N LEU A 61 7.44 13.44 -4.01
CA LEU A 61 6.05 13.00 -4.05
C LEU A 61 5.93 11.49 -4.19
N LEU A 62 6.78 10.85 -5.01
CA LEU A 62 6.79 9.38 -5.12
C LEU A 62 7.12 8.71 -3.78
N ASP A 63 8.09 9.24 -3.04
CA ASP A 63 8.46 8.73 -1.72
C ASP A 63 7.29 8.86 -0.73
N LEU A 64 6.69 10.05 -0.64
CA LEU A 64 5.48 10.34 0.14
C LEU A 64 4.33 9.39 -0.17
N PHE A 65 4.05 9.17 -1.46
CA PHE A 65 3.05 8.20 -1.86
C PHE A 65 3.38 6.84 -1.26
N SER A 66 4.61 6.34 -1.41
CA SER A 66 4.98 5.02 -0.90
C SER A 66 4.80 4.88 0.62
N THR A 67 5.15 5.92 1.39
CA THR A 67 4.97 5.95 2.85
C THR A 67 3.49 5.96 3.24
N ILE A 68 2.66 6.78 2.60
CA ILE A 68 1.22 6.82 2.88
C ILE A 68 0.58 5.45 2.58
N LEU A 69 0.96 4.82 1.46
CA LEU A 69 0.43 3.50 1.10
C LEU A 69 0.85 2.43 2.13
N ALA A 70 2.10 2.46 2.60
CA ALA A 70 2.58 1.56 3.65
C ALA A 70 1.80 1.73 4.96
N HIS A 71 1.51 2.98 5.32
CA HIS A 71 0.73 3.31 6.50
C HIS A 71 -0.71 2.77 6.43
N GLU A 72 -1.37 2.96 5.29
CA GLU A 72 -2.74 2.49 5.08
C GLU A 72 -2.82 0.95 5.05
N ILE A 73 -1.81 0.26 4.51
CA ILE A 73 -1.70 -1.20 4.61
C ILE A 73 -1.58 -1.63 6.07
N THR A 74 -0.77 -0.93 6.87
CA THR A 74 -0.58 -1.24 8.29
C THR A 74 -1.85 -1.01 9.10
N LYS A 75 -2.63 0.05 8.80
CA LYS A 75 -3.97 0.22 9.37
C LYS A 75 -4.90 -0.92 8.97
N LYS A 76 -4.93 -1.26 7.68
CA LYS A 76 -5.78 -2.33 7.14
C LYS A 76 -5.46 -3.69 7.76
N SER A 77 -4.20 -3.99 8.03
CA SER A 77 -3.81 -5.25 8.66
C SER A 77 -4.37 -5.42 10.09
N GLN A 78 -4.65 -4.33 10.81
CA GLN A 78 -5.26 -4.39 12.15
C GLN A 78 -6.68 -4.99 12.13
N TYR A 79 -7.36 -4.95 10.98
CA TYR A 79 -8.69 -5.54 10.82
C TYR A 79 -8.65 -7.06 10.69
N MET A 80 -7.49 -7.65 10.39
CA MET A 80 -7.34 -9.11 10.36
C MET A 80 -7.55 -9.73 11.74
N THR A 81 -7.13 -9.04 12.82
CA THR A 81 -7.25 -9.52 14.20
C THR A 81 -8.43 -8.94 14.97
N ASN A 82 -8.90 -7.75 14.58
CA ASN A 82 -10.02 -7.04 15.24
C ASN A 82 -11.28 -6.95 14.37
N TYR A 83 -11.55 -7.99 13.58
CA TYR A 83 -12.71 -8.02 12.70
C TYR A 83 -14.01 -7.74 13.46
N SER A 84 -14.79 -6.78 12.96
CA SER A 84 -16.17 -6.53 13.38
C SER A 84 -17.04 -6.41 12.12
N PRO A 85 -18.17 -7.11 12.03
CA PRO A 85 -19.10 -7.01 10.90
C PRO A 85 -19.60 -5.59 10.62
N GLU A 86 -19.60 -4.74 11.65
CA GLU A 86 -20.00 -3.33 11.58
C GLU A 86 -18.91 -2.44 10.95
N ASN A 87 -17.66 -2.91 10.93
CA ASN A 87 -16.48 -2.20 10.46
C ASN A 87 -15.95 -2.81 9.16
N LYS A 88 -16.84 -3.04 8.17
CA LYS A 88 -16.41 -3.50 6.84
C LYS A 88 -15.38 -2.53 6.25
N VAL A 89 -14.20 -3.05 5.97
CA VAL A 89 -13.15 -2.32 5.27
C VAL A 89 -13.35 -2.53 3.79
N GLU A 90 -13.63 -1.46 3.06
CA GLU A 90 -13.64 -1.53 1.61
C GLU A 90 -12.21 -1.75 1.08
N PRO A 91 -12.04 -2.52 0.00
CA PRO A 91 -10.73 -2.75 -0.58
C PRO A 91 -10.13 -1.43 -1.05
N ILE A 92 -8.92 -1.16 -0.57
CA ILE A 92 -8.01 -0.12 -1.08
C ILE A 92 -7.74 -0.33 -2.60
N CYS A 93 -7.97 -1.54 -3.10
CA CYS A 93 -7.39 -2.16 -4.29
C CYS A 93 -7.66 -1.47 -5.64
N VAL A 94 -8.86 -0.96 -5.90
CA VAL A 94 -9.16 -0.43 -7.25
C VAL A 94 -8.41 0.87 -7.53
N CYS A 95 -8.38 1.78 -6.56
CA CYS A 95 -7.64 3.03 -6.67
C CYS A 95 -6.13 2.77 -6.56
N PHE A 96 -5.73 1.85 -5.68
CA PHE A 96 -4.33 1.52 -5.39
C PHE A 96 -3.60 0.81 -6.52
N LYS A 97 -4.23 -0.18 -7.15
CA LYS A 97 -3.67 -0.87 -8.31
C LYS A 97 -3.50 0.07 -9.50
N LYS A 98 -4.46 0.97 -9.73
CA LYS A 98 -4.35 2.04 -10.74
C LYS A 98 -3.21 3.00 -10.41
N VAL A 99 -3.09 3.38 -9.13
CA VAL A 99 -2.02 4.23 -8.60
C VAL A 99 -0.66 3.59 -8.86
N VAL A 100 -0.44 2.35 -8.41
CA VAL A 100 0.81 1.60 -8.59
C VAL A 100 1.12 1.37 -10.07
N GLN A 101 0.17 0.96 -10.89
CA GLN A 101 0.37 0.76 -12.32
C GLN A 101 0.77 2.06 -13.04
N LYS A 102 0.10 3.17 -12.71
CA LYS A 102 0.43 4.48 -13.25
C LYS A 102 1.79 4.95 -12.75
N LEU A 103 2.12 4.77 -11.48
CA LEU A 103 3.44 5.11 -10.93
C LEU A 103 4.58 4.28 -11.55
N VAL A 104 4.37 2.98 -11.81
CA VAL A 104 5.34 2.11 -12.50
C VAL A 104 5.52 2.51 -13.97
N SER A 105 4.43 2.88 -14.65
CA SER A 105 4.48 3.39 -16.03
C SER A 105 5.22 4.72 -16.08
N VAL A 106 4.89 5.63 -15.16
CA VAL A 106 5.40 6.99 -15.12
C VAL A 106 6.86 6.99 -14.64
N SER A 107 7.26 6.09 -13.75
CA SER A 107 8.66 5.94 -13.35
C SER A 107 9.52 5.47 -14.53
N ARG A 108 9.18 4.37 -15.21
CA ARG A 108 10.05 3.77 -16.26
C ARG A 108 10.38 4.69 -17.45
N GLU A 109 9.55 5.68 -17.76
CA GLU A 109 9.72 6.54 -18.95
C GLU A 109 10.58 7.80 -18.76
N VAL A 110 11.11 8.05 -17.57
CA VAL A 110 11.57 9.41 -17.18
C VAL A 110 13.11 9.56 -17.07
N PHE A 111 13.90 8.49 -17.20
CA PHE A 111 15.30 8.54 -16.75
C PHE A 111 16.33 8.83 -17.85
N GLU A 112 16.93 10.01 -17.77
CA GLU A 112 18.11 10.41 -18.53
C GLU A 112 19.43 10.12 -17.80
N THR A 113 19.41 9.91 -16.47
CA THR A 113 20.62 9.69 -15.65
C THR A 113 20.54 8.44 -14.76
N GLN A 114 21.70 7.84 -14.46
CA GLN A 114 21.82 6.62 -13.66
C GLN A 114 21.42 6.81 -12.17
N GLN A 115 21.57 8.03 -11.63
CA GLN A 115 21.15 8.36 -10.27
C GLN A 115 19.62 8.42 -10.13
N ASP A 116 18.95 9.07 -11.08
CA ASP A 116 17.49 9.17 -11.09
C ASP A 116 16.85 7.79 -11.33
N TRP A 117 17.48 6.96 -12.17
CA TRP A 117 17.10 5.56 -12.35
C TRP A 117 17.20 4.74 -11.06
N SER A 118 18.28 4.88 -10.30
CA SER A 118 18.50 4.15 -9.03
C SER A 118 17.47 4.54 -7.96
N ALA A 119 17.23 5.84 -7.78
CA ALA A 119 16.29 6.35 -6.78
C ALA A 119 14.87 5.87 -7.08
N THR A 120 14.46 5.92 -8.34
CA THR A 120 13.08 5.63 -8.71
C THR A 120 12.81 4.14 -8.86
N ASN A 121 13.83 3.32 -9.13
CA ASN A 121 13.71 1.86 -9.07
C ASN A 121 13.42 1.36 -7.65
N LYS A 122 14.03 1.97 -6.63
CA LYS A 122 13.74 1.63 -5.23
C LYS A 122 12.27 1.89 -4.93
N VAL A 123 11.79 3.09 -5.24
CA VAL A 123 10.41 3.49 -5.00
C VAL A 123 9.42 2.66 -5.83
N SER A 124 9.75 2.36 -7.10
CA SER A 124 8.94 1.47 -7.96
C SER A 124 8.84 0.05 -7.41
N PHE A 125 9.93 -0.47 -6.86
CA PHE A 125 9.93 -1.79 -6.21
C PHE A 125 9.13 -1.77 -4.91
N SER A 126 9.24 -0.69 -4.11
CA SER A 126 8.39 -0.49 -2.94
C SER A 126 6.92 -0.52 -3.31
N PHE A 127 6.49 0.20 -4.36
CA PHE A 127 5.11 0.16 -4.85
C PHE A 127 4.66 -1.24 -5.27
N TYR A 128 5.53 -2.00 -5.95
CA TYR A 128 5.21 -3.37 -6.35
C TYR A 128 4.99 -4.29 -5.13
N ILE A 129 5.86 -4.21 -4.13
CA ILE A 129 5.73 -5.01 -2.91
C ILE A 129 4.48 -4.59 -2.12
N VAL A 130 4.28 -3.29 -1.94
CA VAL A 130 3.11 -2.71 -1.28
C VAL A 130 1.81 -3.17 -1.99
N GLY A 131 1.79 -3.27 -3.32
CA GLY A 131 0.68 -3.88 -4.06
C GLY A 131 0.44 -5.35 -3.73
N ILE A 132 1.50 -6.18 -3.66
CA ILE A 132 1.37 -7.59 -3.26
C ILE A 132 0.84 -7.72 -1.84
N LEU A 133 1.37 -6.91 -0.91
CA LEU A 133 0.96 -6.92 0.50
C LEU A 133 -0.52 -6.62 0.64
N GLU A 134 -1.01 -5.69 -0.14
CA GLU A 134 -2.43 -5.32 -0.16
C GLU A 134 -3.32 -6.47 -0.64
N GLU A 135 -2.98 -7.11 -1.77
CA GLU A 135 -3.71 -8.27 -2.30
C GLU A 135 -3.75 -9.44 -1.31
N GLU A 136 -2.64 -9.70 -0.61
CA GLU A 136 -2.56 -10.76 0.39
C GLU A 136 -3.37 -10.44 1.66
N ILE A 137 -3.34 -9.18 2.13
CA ILE A 137 -4.12 -8.74 3.29
C ILE A 137 -5.61 -8.77 2.98
N ASP A 138 -6.05 -8.35 1.78
CA ASP A 138 -7.44 -8.47 1.35
C ASP A 138 -7.90 -9.93 1.37
N SER A 139 -7.11 -10.81 0.79
CA SER A 139 -7.43 -12.24 0.77
C SER A 139 -7.54 -12.84 2.18
N ILE A 140 -6.73 -12.37 3.14
CA ILE A 140 -6.82 -12.78 4.54
C ILE A 140 -8.11 -12.23 5.17
N ILE A 141 -8.43 -10.96 4.95
CA ILE A 141 -9.66 -10.33 5.46
C ILE A 141 -10.89 -11.08 4.94
N GLU A 142 -10.98 -11.35 3.63
CA GLU A 142 -12.07 -12.11 3.02
C GLU A 142 -12.28 -13.47 3.70
N LYS A 143 -11.19 -14.21 3.95
CA LYS A 143 -11.25 -15.50 4.67
C LYS A 143 -11.71 -15.35 6.12
N VAL A 144 -11.31 -14.27 6.79
CA VAL A 144 -11.79 -13.95 8.14
C VAL A 144 -13.28 -13.62 8.12
N GLU A 145 -13.77 -12.88 7.13
CA GLU A 145 -15.20 -12.60 6.97
C GLU A 145 -15.98 -13.91 6.72
N GLU A 146 -15.51 -14.75 5.80
CA GLU A 146 -16.13 -16.05 5.49
C GLU A 146 -16.24 -16.94 6.73
N MET A 147 -15.17 -16.99 7.53
CA MET A 147 -15.15 -17.78 8.76
C MET A 147 -16.09 -17.25 9.85
N ASN A 148 -16.30 -15.94 9.93
CA ASN A 148 -17.19 -15.32 10.90
C ASN A 148 -18.64 -15.19 10.38
N SER A 149 -18.95 -15.79 9.21
CA SER A 149 -20.30 -15.79 8.67
C SER A 149 -21.24 -16.73 9.45
N GLU A 150 -22.49 -16.31 9.63
CA GLU A 150 -23.54 -17.07 10.33
C GLU A 150 -23.74 -18.48 9.73
N ALA A 151 -23.48 -18.64 8.43
CA ALA A 151 -23.59 -19.92 7.72
C ALA A 151 -22.53 -20.94 8.16
N ARG A 152 -21.32 -20.48 8.53
CA ARG A 152 -20.22 -21.34 9.00
C ARG A 152 -20.19 -21.49 10.52
N ASP A 153 -20.74 -20.54 11.27
CA ASP A 153 -20.82 -20.60 12.74
C ASP A 153 -21.65 -21.81 13.24
N MET A 154 -22.62 -22.24 12.43
CA MET A 154 -23.44 -23.44 12.70
C MET A 154 -22.77 -24.77 12.31
N SER A 155 -21.66 -24.76 11.57
CA SER A 155 -21.02 -25.96 10.98
C SER A 155 -19.56 -26.18 11.38
N LEU A 156 -18.90 -25.21 12.04
CA LEU A 156 -17.45 -25.23 12.27
C LEU A 156 -17.03 -26.06 13.49
N ASP A 157 -15.99 -26.88 13.29
CA ASP A 157 -15.18 -27.44 14.35
C ASP A 157 -14.39 -26.31 15.04
N ARG A 158 -14.51 -26.19 16.37
CA ARG A 158 -13.82 -25.18 17.19
C ARG A 158 -12.29 -25.21 17.01
N SER A 159 -11.75 -26.34 16.52
CA SER A 159 -10.33 -26.51 16.21
C SER A 159 -9.85 -25.60 15.07
N ALA A 160 -10.65 -25.41 14.01
CA ALA A 160 -10.28 -24.60 12.83
C ALA A 160 -10.28 -23.11 13.17
N MET A 161 -11.29 -22.63 13.91
CA MET A 161 -11.34 -21.26 14.40
C MET A 161 -10.13 -20.92 15.29
N GLN A 162 -9.76 -21.84 16.18
CA GLN A 162 -8.60 -21.65 17.05
C GLN A 162 -7.28 -21.62 16.25
N ALA A 163 -7.11 -22.50 15.27
CA ALA A 163 -5.93 -22.52 14.41
C ALA A 163 -5.78 -21.24 13.60
N THR A 164 -6.87 -20.72 13.04
CA THR A 164 -6.88 -19.43 12.34
C THR A 164 -6.51 -18.29 13.28
N LYS A 165 -7.10 -18.22 14.49
CA LYS A 165 -6.77 -17.18 15.46
C LYS A 165 -5.28 -17.15 15.79
N VAL A 166 -4.65 -18.32 15.93
CA VAL A 166 -3.19 -18.43 16.14
C VAL A 166 -2.42 -17.85 14.93
N ILE A 167 -2.77 -18.23 13.71
CA ILE A 167 -2.12 -17.74 12.48
C ILE A 167 -2.24 -16.21 12.36
N LEU A 168 -3.41 -15.65 12.62
CA LEU A 168 -3.64 -14.20 12.55
C LEU A 168 -2.87 -13.44 13.63
N THR A 169 -2.78 -14.01 14.84
CA THR A 169 -2.01 -13.40 15.94
C THR A 169 -0.51 -13.41 15.63
N GLU A 170 0.02 -14.52 15.08
CA GLU A 170 1.41 -14.61 14.61
C GLU A 170 1.71 -13.57 13.54
N LEU A 171 0.78 -13.39 12.59
CA LEU A 171 0.92 -12.44 11.49
C LEU A 171 0.90 -10.99 11.97
N ASP A 172 -0.02 -10.63 12.86
CA ASP A 172 -0.10 -9.28 13.43
C ASP A 172 1.17 -8.94 14.23
N ALA A 173 1.63 -9.85 15.09
CA ALA A 173 2.88 -9.65 15.82
C ALA A 173 4.08 -9.42 14.88
N TYR A 174 4.17 -10.16 13.78
CA TYR A 174 5.22 -9.98 12.78
C TYR A 174 5.13 -8.61 12.07
N LEU A 175 3.93 -8.17 11.71
CA LEU A 175 3.70 -6.87 11.07
C LEU A 175 4.06 -5.70 11.99
N GLN A 176 3.71 -5.79 13.28
CA GLN A 176 4.09 -4.80 14.29
C GLN A 176 5.61 -4.75 14.50
N GLU A 177 6.29 -5.91 14.52
CA GLU A 177 7.74 -5.97 14.75
C GLU A 177 8.55 -5.40 13.57
N LYS A 178 8.14 -5.69 12.33
CA LYS A 178 8.92 -5.34 11.14
C LYS A 178 8.68 -3.93 10.60
N CYS A 179 7.63 -3.23 11.06
CA CYS A 179 7.26 -1.87 10.68
C CYS A 179 7.39 -1.59 9.17
N LEU A 180 6.31 -1.85 8.42
CA LEU A 180 6.27 -1.71 6.96
C LEU A 180 6.71 -0.31 6.50
N GLU A 181 6.28 0.73 7.20
CA GLU A 181 6.66 2.13 6.92
C GLU A 181 8.18 2.32 6.93
N SER A 182 8.86 1.83 7.97
CA SER A 182 10.32 1.93 8.08
C SER A 182 11.05 1.16 6.97
N ALA A 183 10.52 0.01 6.56
CA ALA A 183 11.07 -0.76 5.44
C ALA A 183 10.92 -0.04 4.08
N VAL A 184 9.80 0.68 3.89
CA VAL A 184 9.55 1.48 2.69
C VAL A 184 10.43 2.73 2.66
N GLU A 185 10.49 3.50 3.76
CA GLU A 185 11.31 4.72 3.87
C GLU A 185 12.81 4.44 3.71
N SER A 186 13.30 3.34 4.29
CA SER A 186 14.70 2.95 4.14
C SER A 186 15.05 2.42 2.74
N GLY A 187 14.03 2.14 1.90
CA GLY A 187 14.20 1.50 0.61
C GLY A 187 14.85 0.12 0.71
N ASN A 188 14.73 -0.57 1.86
CA ASN A 188 15.34 -1.87 2.09
C ASN A 188 14.52 -2.96 1.39
N LEU A 189 14.90 -3.25 0.15
CA LEU A 189 14.21 -4.21 -0.71
C LEU A 189 14.21 -5.64 -0.13
N GLU A 190 15.24 -6.00 0.64
CA GLU A 190 15.33 -7.33 1.24
C GLU A 190 14.33 -7.47 2.40
N SER A 191 14.22 -6.44 3.25
CA SER A 191 13.18 -6.37 4.28
C SER A 191 11.78 -6.43 3.68
N LEU A 192 11.52 -5.65 2.62
CA LEU A 192 10.23 -5.64 1.93
C LEU A 192 9.88 -7.01 1.31
N ARG A 193 10.86 -7.68 0.67
CA ARG A 193 10.68 -9.04 0.13
C ARG A 193 10.42 -10.07 1.23
N SER A 194 11.16 -9.99 2.33
CA SER A 194 10.98 -10.87 3.49
C SER A 194 9.58 -10.72 4.10
N LEU A 195 9.12 -9.47 4.20
CA LEU A 195 7.81 -9.13 4.71
C LEU A 195 6.70 -9.70 3.82
N ALA A 196 6.77 -9.48 2.50
CA ALA A 196 5.85 -10.06 1.53
C ALA A 196 5.85 -11.59 1.54
N ALA A 197 7.03 -12.23 1.50
CA ALA A 197 7.15 -13.69 1.53
C ALA A 197 6.55 -14.30 2.81
N THR A 198 6.68 -13.61 3.94
CA THR A 198 6.13 -14.07 5.22
C THR A 198 4.62 -13.97 5.25
N ILE A 199 4.02 -12.89 4.76
CA ILE A 199 2.56 -12.75 4.70
C ILE A 199 1.97 -13.78 3.74
N VAL A 200 2.55 -13.97 2.55
CA VAL A 200 2.14 -15.02 1.60
C VAL A 200 2.17 -16.41 2.26
N LYS A 201 3.20 -16.68 3.08
CA LYS A 201 3.30 -17.95 3.81
C LYS A 201 2.17 -18.12 4.84
N HIS A 202 1.79 -17.06 5.54
CA HIS A 202 0.68 -17.09 6.50
C HIS A 202 -0.67 -17.22 5.78
N ASN A 203 -0.89 -16.50 4.68
CA ASN A 203 -2.09 -16.62 3.87
C ASN A 203 -2.27 -18.05 3.34
N LYS A 204 -1.19 -18.67 2.81
CA LYS A 204 -1.21 -20.08 2.40
C LYS A 204 -1.47 -21.07 3.54
N ARG A 205 -1.05 -20.74 4.77
CA ARG A 205 -1.40 -21.56 5.96
C ARG A 205 -2.89 -21.42 6.27
N LEU A 206 -3.41 -20.20 6.22
CA LEU A 206 -4.82 -19.90 6.43
C LEU A 206 -5.69 -20.62 5.40
N GLU A 207 -5.33 -20.58 4.12
CA GLU A 207 -6.00 -21.31 3.04
C GLU A 207 -6.14 -22.80 3.31
N ARG A 208 -5.09 -23.44 3.84
CA ARG A 208 -5.15 -24.87 4.17
C ARG A 208 -6.10 -25.16 5.32
N VAL A 209 -6.13 -24.29 6.34
CA VAL A 209 -7.06 -24.44 7.46
C VAL A 209 -8.49 -24.26 6.97
N VAL A 210 -8.74 -23.25 6.15
CA VAL A 210 -10.06 -22.94 5.60
C VAL A 210 -10.53 -24.01 4.60
N ALA A 211 -9.63 -24.60 3.80
CA ALA A 211 -9.99 -25.62 2.80
C ALA A 211 -10.25 -27.02 3.36
N LEU A 212 -9.83 -27.30 4.60
CA LEU A 212 -10.10 -28.57 5.27
C LEU A 212 -11.54 -28.66 5.83
N TYR A 213 -12.31 -27.56 5.79
CA TYR A 213 -13.63 -27.42 6.43
C TYR A 213 -14.61 -26.54 5.64
#